data_AF-A0A9P5PL26-F1
#
_entry.id   AF-A0A9P5PL26-F1
#
_cell.length_a   1.000
_cell.length_b   1.000
_cell.length_c   1.000
_cell.angle_alpha   90.00
_cell.angle_beta   90.00
_cell.angle_gamma   90.00
#
_symmetry.space_group_name_H-M   'P 1'
#
loop_
_entity.id
_entity.type
_entity.pdbx_description
1 polymer ?
#
loop_
_entity_poly.entity_id
_entity_poly.type
_entity_poly.pdbx_seq_one_letter_code
_entity_poly.pdbx_strand_id
1 'polypeptide(L)'
;MMDLRNLKVLRVGSYLGPSFSTLFAACPLLQSLQITRFYCPATSKNQSAPVGCYTHTNLSKLHINHIPRDYFASDAWDSVELPKLTELTVTANVMSTTWEHDDFKGMLVRSDCKLRRVNFFRSESAPPDVFESVFEDLPVDKESSVLYVDNQRFDLWQSRK
;
A
#
# COMPACT_ATOMS: atom_id res chain seq x y z
N MET A 1 -2.34 2.57 28.46
CA MET A 1 -2.58 2.44 27.01
C MET A 1 -2.39 3.82 26.40
N MET A 2 -1.58 3.97 25.35
CA MET A 2 -1.40 5.27 24.70
C MET A 2 -2.64 5.59 23.85
N ASP A 3 -3.13 6.82 23.92
CA ASP A 3 -4.23 7.30 23.09
C ASP A 3 -3.68 7.85 21.77
N LEU A 4 -4.01 7.20 20.66
CA LEU A 4 -3.54 7.56 19.31
C LEU A 4 -4.60 8.27 18.47
N ARG A 5 -5.77 8.61 19.05
CA ARG A 5 -6.92 9.12 18.29
C ARG A 5 -6.64 10.45 17.57
N ASN A 6 -5.74 11.26 18.13
CA ASN A 6 -5.34 12.55 17.57
C ASN A 6 -4.08 12.49 16.70
N LEU A 7 -3.51 11.29 16.50
CA LEU A 7 -2.28 11.12 15.76
C LEU A 7 -2.51 11.35 14.26
N LYS A 8 -1.82 12.36 13.70
CA LYS A 8 -1.88 12.69 12.26
C LYS A 8 -0.74 12.09 11.45
N VAL A 9 0.39 11.80 12.10
CA VAL A 9 1.58 11.26 11.46
C VAL A 9 2.12 10.13 12.31
N LEU A 10 2.27 8.96 11.71
CA LEU A 10 2.84 7.78 12.34
C LEU A 10 4.05 7.31 11.53
N ARG A 11 5.19 7.17 12.20
CA ARG A 11 6.40 6.58 11.64
C ARG A 11 6.81 5.42 12.52
N VAL A 12 6.85 4.23 11.95
CA VAL A 12 7.22 3.00 12.66
C VAL A 12 8.35 2.29 11.93
N GLY A 13 9.38 1.89 12.66
CA GLY A 13 10.49 1.13 12.10
C GLY A 13 10.07 -0.30 11.73
N SER A 14 9.23 -0.92 12.55
CA SER A 14 8.67 -2.23 12.25
C SER A 14 7.23 -2.28 12.75
N TYR A 15 6.30 -2.59 11.85
CA TYR A 15 4.91 -2.84 12.20
C TYR A 15 4.70 -4.35 12.26
N LEU A 16 4.33 -4.85 13.44
CA LEU A 16 3.90 -6.23 13.65
C LEU A 16 2.44 -6.19 14.09
N GLY A 17 1.53 -6.52 13.19
CA GLY A 17 0.10 -6.44 13.47
C GLY A 17 -0.73 -7.33 12.56
N PRO A 18 -1.97 -7.64 12.96
CA PRO A 18 -2.83 -8.57 12.24
C PRO A 18 -3.42 -7.97 10.96
N SER A 19 -3.64 -6.65 10.90
CA SER A 19 -4.20 -5.96 9.73
C SER A 19 -3.93 -4.46 9.76
N PHE A 20 -4.09 -3.78 8.62
CA PHE A 20 -4.09 -2.32 8.56
C PHE A 20 -5.36 -1.70 9.13
N SER A 21 -6.52 -2.37 9.01
CA SER A 21 -7.79 -1.89 9.56
C SER A 21 -7.71 -1.65 11.08
N THR A 22 -7.01 -2.52 11.82
CA THR A 22 -6.77 -2.36 13.26
C THR A 22 -5.96 -1.10 13.57
N LEU A 23 -4.89 -0.85 12.81
CA LEU A 23 -4.06 0.35 12.96
C LEU A 23 -4.85 1.63 12.69
N PHE A 24 -5.66 1.60 11.64
CA PHE A 24 -6.48 2.72 11.21
C PHE A 24 -7.66 3.02 12.15
N ALA A 25 -8.22 1.99 12.79
CA ALA A 25 -9.21 2.16 13.86
C ALA A 25 -8.61 2.84 15.09
N ALA A 26 -7.34 2.54 15.42
CA ALA A 26 -6.63 3.18 16.52
C ALA A 26 -6.24 4.65 16.22
N CYS A 27 -6.03 4.98 14.95
CA CYS A 27 -5.54 6.29 14.50
C CYS A 27 -6.48 6.94 13.45
N PRO A 28 -7.75 7.24 13.78
CA PRO A 28 -8.76 7.70 12.80
C PRO A 28 -8.44 9.04 12.10
N LEU A 29 -7.54 9.85 12.67
CA LEU A 29 -7.10 11.13 12.10
C LEU A 29 -5.76 11.02 11.37
N LEU A 30 -5.26 9.82 11.12
CA LEU A 30 -3.95 9.60 10.52
C LEU A 30 -3.91 10.08 9.07
N GLN A 31 -3.03 11.02 8.77
CA GLN A 31 -2.86 11.59 7.44
C GLN A 31 -1.65 11.01 6.71
N SER A 32 -0.61 10.66 7.47
CA SER A 32 0.63 10.11 6.93
C SER A 32 1.09 8.91 7.73
N LEU A 33 1.26 7.79 7.04
CA LEU A 33 1.80 6.55 7.58
C LEU A 33 3.11 6.20 6.88
N GLN A 34 4.16 6.00 7.66
CA GLN A 34 5.44 5.46 7.18
C GLN A 34 5.82 4.22 7.98
N ILE A 35 6.04 3.12 7.27
CA ILE A 35 6.45 1.83 7.83
C ILE A 35 7.76 1.43 7.17
N THR A 36 8.83 1.29 7.95
CA THR A 36 10.11 0.82 7.38
C THR A 36 10.07 -0.67 7.09
N ARG A 37 9.51 -1.49 7.98
CA ARG A 37 9.33 -2.94 7.77
C ARG A 37 7.92 -3.36 8.17
N PHE A 38 7.19 -3.97 7.25
CA PHE A 38 5.85 -4.47 7.51
C PHE A 38 5.89 -5.99 7.74
N TYR A 39 5.38 -6.44 8.89
CA TYR A 39 5.27 -7.84 9.25
C TYR A 39 3.81 -8.14 9.58
N CYS A 40 3.11 -8.79 8.65
CA CYS A 40 1.81 -9.38 8.92
C CYS A 40 2.03 -10.88 9.04
N PRO A 41 2.17 -11.43 10.27
CA PRO A 41 2.23 -12.88 10.41
C PRO A 41 0.92 -13.43 9.85
N ALA A 42 1.00 -14.42 8.95
CA ALA A 42 -0.15 -15.13 8.35
C ALA A 42 -0.96 -15.94 9.39
N THR A 43 -0.94 -15.51 10.65
CA THR A 43 -1.51 -16.19 11.79
C THR A 43 -3.02 -16.05 11.74
N SER A 44 -3.58 -17.15 11.25
CA SER A 44 -4.91 -17.71 11.44
C SER A 44 -5.95 -17.33 10.40
N LYS A 45 -6.10 -18.22 9.41
CA LYS A 45 -7.35 -18.49 8.67
C LYS A 45 -8.59 -18.72 9.57
N ASN A 46 -8.43 -18.67 10.90
CA ASN A 46 -9.45 -18.89 11.92
C ASN A 46 -9.81 -17.63 12.72
N GLN A 47 -9.12 -16.49 12.51
CA GLN A 47 -9.66 -15.21 12.93
C GLN A 47 -10.74 -14.86 11.91
N SER A 48 -12.00 -15.00 12.33
CA SER A 48 -13.19 -14.57 11.60
C SER A 48 -12.88 -13.31 10.79
N ALA A 49 -12.99 -13.41 9.46
CA ALA A 49 -12.76 -12.32 8.53
C ALA A 49 -13.36 -11.02 9.09
N PRO A 50 -12.67 -9.86 8.97
CA PRO A 50 -13.23 -8.60 9.40
C PRO A 50 -14.63 -8.46 8.82
N VAL A 51 -15.61 -8.36 9.72
CA VAL A 51 -17.03 -8.14 9.38
C VAL A 51 -17.13 -6.70 8.89
N GLY A 52 -16.77 -6.47 7.63
CA GLY A 52 -16.86 -5.18 6.95
C GLY A 52 -15.51 -4.61 6.50
N CYS A 53 -15.57 -3.91 5.38
CA CYS A 53 -14.49 -3.07 4.88
C CYS A 53 -14.34 -1.83 5.77
N TYR A 54 -13.12 -1.47 6.16
CA TYR A 54 -12.80 -0.28 6.93
C TYR A 54 -12.33 0.84 6.01
N THR A 55 -13.14 1.90 5.90
CA THR A 55 -12.78 3.08 5.10
C THR A 55 -12.07 4.13 5.96
N HIS A 56 -10.79 4.38 5.68
CA HIS A 56 -10.00 5.41 6.35
C HIS A 56 -9.96 6.71 5.52
N THR A 57 -10.76 7.70 5.91
CA THR A 57 -11.03 8.90 5.09
C THR A 57 -10.03 10.05 5.25
N ASN A 58 -8.98 9.89 6.05
CA ASN A 58 -7.99 10.95 6.32
C ASN A 58 -6.59 10.65 5.79
N LEU A 59 -6.29 9.40 5.44
CA LEU A 59 -4.93 9.01 5.04
C LEU A 59 -4.67 9.49 3.62
N SER A 60 -3.65 10.32 3.45
CA SER A 60 -3.26 10.88 2.14
C SER A 60 -1.88 10.45 1.69
N LYS A 61 -1.03 9.99 2.62
CA LYS A 61 0.34 9.52 2.35
C LYS A 61 0.59 8.16 2.99
N LEU A 62 0.97 7.18 2.17
CA LEU A 62 1.37 5.85 2.60
C LEU A 62 2.77 5.54 2.07
N HIS A 63 3.69 5.23 2.98
CA HIS A 63 5.06 4.87 2.65
C HIS A 63 5.42 3.55 3.34
N ILE A 64 5.75 2.53 2.55
CA ILE A 64 6.20 1.23 3.03
C ILE A 64 7.54 0.89 2.39
N ASN A 65 8.63 0.92 3.17
CA ASN A 65 9.99 0.77 2.65
C ASN A 65 10.43 -0.68 2.48
N HIS A 66 9.77 -1.62 3.13
CA HIS A 66 10.14 -3.01 3.01
C HIS A 66 8.97 -3.89 3.39
N ILE A 67 8.48 -4.65 2.42
CA ILE A 67 7.56 -5.75 2.64
C ILE A 67 8.34 -7.03 2.36
N PRO A 68 8.72 -7.80 3.40
CA PRO A 68 9.37 -9.07 3.20
C PRO A 68 8.39 -10.07 2.59
N ARG A 69 8.91 -10.93 1.70
CA ARG A 69 8.15 -11.92 0.93
C ARG A 69 7.15 -12.69 1.78
N ASP A 70 7.63 -13.26 2.89
CA ASP A 70 6.85 -14.20 3.70
C ASP A 70 5.75 -13.53 4.55
N TYR A 71 5.55 -12.21 4.40
CA TYR A 71 4.68 -11.39 5.25
C TYR A 71 3.63 -10.60 4.46
N PHE A 72 3.51 -10.85 3.15
CA PHE A 72 2.35 -10.41 2.38
C PHE A 72 1.18 -11.34 2.67
N ALA A 73 0.53 -11.13 3.82
CA ALA A 73 -0.71 -11.83 4.10
C ALA A 73 -1.79 -11.29 3.15
N SER A 74 -2.47 -12.19 2.44
CA SER A 74 -3.47 -11.88 1.41
C SER A 74 -4.66 -11.06 1.94
N ASP A 75 -4.83 -11.00 3.25
CA ASP A 75 -5.94 -10.32 3.93
C ASP A 75 -5.56 -8.97 4.56
N ALA A 76 -4.28 -8.61 4.58
CA ALA A 76 -3.80 -7.39 5.24
C ALA A 76 -4.45 -6.12 4.66
N TRP A 77 -4.78 -6.15 3.37
CA TRP A 77 -5.32 -5.05 2.58
C TRP A 77 -6.80 -5.20 2.22
N ASP A 78 -7.35 -6.41 2.29
CA ASP A 78 -8.67 -6.71 1.76
C ASP A 78 -9.82 -6.03 2.51
N SER A 79 -9.58 -5.68 3.77
CA SER A 79 -10.54 -5.02 4.63
C SER A 79 -10.35 -3.50 4.73
N VAL A 80 -9.65 -2.87 3.79
CA VAL A 80 -9.32 -1.44 3.89
C VAL A 80 -9.68 -0.69 2.60
N GLU A 81 -10.21 0.53 2.77
CA GLU A 81 -10.37 1.52 1.70
C GLU A 81 -9.72 2.85 2.10
N LEU A 82 -8.99 3.47 1.17
CA LEU A 82 -8.20 4.68 1.37
C LEU A 82 -8.55 5.78 0.33
N PRO A 83 -9.78 6.31 0.31
CA PRO A 83 -10.25 7.17 -0.78
C PRO A 83 -9.52 8.51 -0.92
N LYS A 84 -8.84 8.97 0.14
CA LYS A 84 -8.02 10.20 0.09
C LYS A 84 -6.54 9.96 -0.14
N LEU A 85 -6.13 8.73 -0.45
CA LEU A 85 -4.74 8.41 -0.72
C LEU A 85 -4.28 9.10 -2.01
N THR A 86 -3.27 9.95 -1.89
CA THR A 86 -2.71 10.71 -3.03
C THR A 86 -1.22 10.46 -3.24
N GLU A 87 -0.50 10.06 -2.19
CA GLU A 87 0.93 9.75 -2.27
C GLU A 87 1.16 8.33 -1.78
N LEU A 88 1.70 7.50 -2.67
CA LEU A 88 2.06 6.12 -2.40
C LEU A 88 3.56 5.92 -2.65
N THR A 89 4.26 5.33 -1.69
CA THR A 89 5.62 4.85 -1.88
C THR A 89 5.71 3.43 -1.35
N VAL A 90 6.04 2.48 -2.22
CA VAL A 90 6.20 1.07 -1.84
C VAL A 90 7.50 0.55 -2.40
N THR A 91 8.39 0.14 -1.51
CA THR A 91 9.57 -0.63 -1.87
C THR A 91 9.23 -2.10 -1.63
N ALA A 92 8.88 -2.77 -2.73
CA ALA A 92 8.59 -4.20 -2.72
C ALA A 92 9.84 -4.96 -3.18
N ASN A 93 10.16 -6.06 -2.51
CA ASN A 93 11.08 -7.03 -3.09
C ASN A 93 10.27 -7.87 -4.09
N VAL A 94 10.20 -7.41 -5.35
CA VAL A 94 9.36 -7.97 -6.44
C VAL A 94 9.87 -9.33 -6.94
N MET A 95 10.10 -10.28 -6.02
CA MET A 95 10.52 -11.67 -6.30
C MET A 95 9.35 -12.66 -6.13
N SER A 96 8.14 -12.18 -5.87
CA SER A 96 7.01 -12.99 -5.44
C SER A 96 5.80 -12.74 -6.33
N THR A 97 5.52 -13.75 -7.15
CA THR A 97 4.24 -14.14 -7.78
C THR A 97 3.05 -13.17 -7.76
N THR A 98 2.38 -13.09 -8.91
CA THR A 98 1.17 -12.31 -9.25
C THR A 98 0.11 -12.13 -8.15
N TRP A 99 -0.14 -13.12 -7.29
CA TRP A 99 -1.26 -13.10 -6.33
C TRP A 99 -1.07 -12.14 -5.15
N GLU A 100 0.15 -11.88 -4.68
CA GLU A 100 0.39 -10.94 -3.56
C GLU A 100 0.18 -9.48 -3.99
N HIS A 101 0.25 -9.21 -5.29
CA HIS A 101 -0.04 -7.90 -5.86
C HIS A 101 -1.54 -7.63 -5.98
N ASP A 102 -2.37 -8.68 -6.08
CA ASP A 102 -3.79 -8.55 -6.39
C ASP A 102 -4.58 -7.92 -5.23
N ASP A 103 -4.25 -8.23 -3.97
CA ASP A 103 -4.99 -7.69 -2.82
C ASP A 103 -4.64 -6.22 -2.57
N PHE A 104 -3.36 -5.87 -2.71
CA PHE A 104 -2.92 -4.48 -2.58
C PHE A 104 -3.41 -3.62 -3.75
N LYS A 105 -3.29 -4.11 -4.98
CA LYS A 105 -3.83 -3.45 -6.18
C LYS A 105 -5.35 -3.35 -6.12
N GLY A 106 -6.01 -4.43 -5.72
CA GLY A 106 -7.45 -4.49 -5.49
C GLY A 106 -7.92 -3.48 -4.46
N MET A 107 -7.19 -3.33 -3.34
CA MET A 107 -7.45 -2.28 -2.36
C MET A 107 -7.34 -0.88 -2.97
N LEU A 108 -6.29 -0.59 -3.74
CA LEU A 108 -6.13 0.72 -4.38
C LEU A 108 -7.30 1.00 -5.34
N VAL A 109 -7.67 0.04 -6.19
CA VAL A 109 -8.79 0.17 -7.13
C VAL A 109 -10.12 0.35 -6.40
N ARG A 110 -10.44 -0.48 -5.41
CA ARG A 110 -11.66 -0.38 -4.59
C ARG A 110 -11.75 0.93 -3.82
N SER A 111 -10.61 1.49 -3.43
CA SER A 111 -10.56 2.75 -2.69
C SER A 111 -11.00 3.96 -3.51
N ASP A 112 -11.09 3.87 -4.84
CA ASP A 112 -11.34 5.01 -5.73
C ASP A 112 -10.42 6.21 -5.43
N CYS A 113 -9.17 5.91 -5.07
CA CYS A 113 -8.20 6.95 -4.71
C CYS A 113 -7.64 7.62 -5.98
N LYS A 114 -7.09 8.83 -5.83
CA LYS A 114 -6.49 9.59 -6.93
C LYS A 114 -5.00 9.76 -6.66
N LEU A 115 -4.23 8.72 -6.98
CA LEU A 115 -2.80 8.72 -6.75
C LEU A 115 -2.14 9.78 -7.64
N ARG A 116 -1.40 10.71 -7.03
CA ARG A 116 -0.61 11.77 -7.71
C ARG A 116 0.88 11.48 -7.69
N ARG A 117 1.35 10.75 -6.68
CA ARG A 117 2.74 10.33 -6.59
C ARG A 117 2.77 8.85 -6.28
N VAL A 118 3.44 8.12 -7.14
CA VAL A 118 3.60 6.69 -7.00
C VAL A 118 5.09 6.40 -7.15
N ASN A 119 5.72 5.95 -6.07
CA ASN A 119 7.12 5.57 -6.06
C ASN A 119 7.20 4.08 -5.79
N PHE A 120 7.78 3.36 -6.73
CA PHE A 120 8.11 1.97 -6.53
C PHE A 120 9.61 1.76 -6.68
N PHE A 121 10.15 0.94 -5.78
CA PHE A 121 11.55 0.53 -5.84
C PHE A 121 11.59 -0.94 -6.17
N ARG A 122 12.32 -1.27 -7.22
CA ARG A 122 12.49 -2.62 -7.71
C ARG A 122 13.67 -3.25 -6.96
N SER A 123 13.56 -4.55 -6.70
CA SER A 123 14.72 -5.35 -6.30
C SER A 123 15.62 -5.56 -7.51
N GLU A 124 16.94 -5.52 -7.36
CA GLU A 124 17.91 -5.73 -8.46
C GLU A 124 17.70 -7.04 -9.24
N SER A 125 16.96 -7.97 -8.66
CA SER A 125 16.66 -9.31 -9.19
C SER A 125 15.29 -9.44 -9.90
N ALA A 126 14.45 -8.39 -9.89
CA ALA A 126 13.10 -8.48 -10.44
C ALA A 126 13.07 -8.23 -11.96
N PRO A 127 12.37 -9.10 -12.73
CA PRO A 127 12.15 -8.89 -14.17
C PRO A 127 11.37 -7.59 -14.46
N PRO A 128 11.70 -6.86 -15.56
CA PRO A 128 11.01 -5.62 -15.92
C PRO A 128 9.52 -5.77 -16.26
N ASP A 129 9.12 -6.90 -16.84
CA ASP A 129 7.76 -7.18 -17.34
C ASP A 129 6.72 -7.37 -16.23
N VAL A 130 7.11 -7.99 -15.10
CA VAL A 130 6.26 -8.12 -13.90
C VAL A 130 5.83 -6.75 -13.41
N PHE A 131 6.75 -5.79 -13.50
CA PHE A 131 6.53 -4.45 -12.98
C PHE A 131 5.43 -3.73 -13.77
N GLU A 132 5.49 -3.72 -15.10
CA GLU A 132 4.54 -3.01 -15.97
C GLU A 132 3.08 -3.43 -15.70
N SER A 133 2.81 -4.73 -15.51
CA SER A 133 1.47 -5.25 -15.23
C SER A 133 0.83 -4.73 -13.94
N VAL A 134 1.65 -4.34 -12.95
CA VAL A 134 1.16 -3.75 -11.70
C VAL A 134 0.57 -2.37 -11.96
N PHE A 135 1.05 -1.64 -12.97
CA PHE A 135 0.68 -0.25 -13.25
C PHE A 135 -0.54 -0.07 -14.14
N GLU A 136 -0.90 -1.08 -14.93
CA GLU A 136 -1.93 -0.91 -15.97
C GLU A 136 -3.28 -0.44 -15.39
N ASP A 137 -3.64 -0.89 -14.19
CA ASP A 137 -4.93 -0.60 -13.55
C ASP A 137 -4.84 0.28 -12.30
N LEU A 138 -3.68 0.90 -12.01
CA LEU A 138 -3.59 1.77 -10.85
C LEU A 138 -4.46 3.03 -11.04
N PRO A 139 -5.20 3.46 -10.00
CA PRO A 139 -6.10 4.62 -10.07
C PRO A 139 -5.28 5.92 -9.93
N VAL A 140 -4.59 6.25 -11.02
CA VAL A 140 -3.64 7.35 -11.09
C VAL A 140 -4.32 8.60 -11.66
N ASP A 141 -4.08 9.75 -11.04
CA ASP A 141 -4.60 11.06 -11.47
C ASP A 141 -3.96 11.48 -12.80
N LYS A 142 -4.74 11.55 -13.87
CA LYS A 142 -4.20 11.75 -15.22
C LYS A 142 -3.46 13.07 -15.41
N GLU A 143 -3.77 14.08 -14.61
CA GLU A 143 -3.28 15.45 -14.82
C GLU A 143 -2.00 15.75 -14.03
N SER A 144 -1.71 15.00 -12.96
CA SER A 144 -0.70 15.39 -11.97
C SER A 144 0.22 14.26 -11.54
N SER A 145 0.13 13.10 -12.20
CA SER A 145 0.80 11.91 -11.69
C SER A 145 2.19 11.72 -12.21
N VAL A 146 3.06 11.39 -11.26
CA VAL A 146 4.44 11.04 -11.54
C VAL A 146 4.69 9.65 -10.96
N LEU A 147 5.11 8.74 -11.84
CA LEU A 147 5.63 7.45 -11.45
C LEU A 147 7.15 7.56 -11.31
N TYR A 148 7.69 7.06 -10.22
CA TYR A 148 9.11 6.83 -10.07
C TYR A 148 9.38 5.34 -9.92
N VAL A 149 10.33 4.85 -10.70
CA VAL A 149 10.86 3.48 -10.62
C VAL A 149 12.36 3.60 -10.43
N ASP A 150 12.90 3.07 -9.33
CA ASP A 150 14.34 3.14 -9.03
C ASP A 150 14.90 4.59 -9.10
N ASN A 151 14.13 5.55 -8.58
CA ASN A 151 14.37 7.01 -8.67
C ASN A 151 14.37 7.61 -10.09
N GLN A 152 14.10 6.82 -11.12
CA GLN A 152 13.88 7.31 -12.48
C GLN A 152 12.41 7.70 -12.65
N ARG A 153 12.17 8.86 -13.25
CA ARG A 153 10.82 9.38 -13.50
C ARG A 153 10.26 8.77 -14.79
N PHE A 154 9.04 8.26 -14.71
CA PHE A 154 8.25 7.77 -15.83
C PHE A 154 6.96 8.60 -15.91
N ASP A 155 6.70 9.16 -17.08
CA ASP A 155 5.38 9.70 -17.38
C ASP A 155 4.52 8.53 -17.85
N LEU A 156 3.59 8.09 -17.00
CA LEU A 156 2.69 6.94 -17.21
C LEU A 156 1.90 6.97 -18.54
N TRP A 157 1.91 8.11 -19.22
CA TRP A 157 1.19 8.36 -20.47
C TRP A 157 2.02 8.14 -21.74
N GLN A 158 3.35 8.03 -21.65
CA GLN A 158 4.18 7.78 -22.83
C GLN A 158 4.33 6.28 -23.19
N SER A 159 4.07 5.38 -22.24
CA SER A 159 4.19 3.93 -22.44
C SER A 159 2.91 3.23 -22.90
N ARG A 160 1.80 3.95 -23.12
CA ARG A 160 0.49 3.38 -23.53
C ARG A 160 0.23 3.48 -25.05
N LYS A 161 1.27 3.41 -25.90
CA LYS A 161 1.13 3.41 -27.37
C LYS A 161 1.43 2.06 -27.97
#